data_AF-A0A9X5XCT0-F1
#
_entry.id   AF-A0A9X5XCT0-F1
#
_cell.length_a   1.000
_cell.length_b   1.000
_cell.length_c   1.000
_cell.angle_alpha   90.00
_cell.angle_beta   90.00
_cell.angle_gamma   90.00
#
_symmetry.space_group_name_H-M   'P 1'
#
loop_
_entity.id
_entity.type
_entity.pdbx_description
1 polymer ?
#
loop_
_entity_poly.entity_id
_entity_poly.type
_entity_poly.pdbx_seq_one_letter_code
_entity_poly.pdbx_strand_id
1 'polypeptide(L)'
;DRGVSEMSAALKRRFNFETVGPIDDLDAETELVRGQATAALARSGARFSVDDAVLEALVTAFRDLRSGRSAEGWEVERPTTVMSTAEAVQVATSMGLGAAYLGDGRDVVRTLPGHLLGTVRKDDPADHARLLGYWDGPVRRRAEQGAALWRTLWELRDDLV
;
A
#
# COMPACT_ATOMS: atom_id res chain seq x y z
N ASP A 1 -8.16 -10.21 0.39
CA ASP A 1 -8.39 -10.93 1.65
C ASP A 1 -8.36 -12.46 1.47
N ARG A 2 -7.16 -13.05 1.30
CA ARG A 2 -6.95 -14.52 1.27
C ARG A 2 -6.01 -15.02 2.38
N GLY A 3 -5.72 -14.20 3.39
CA GLY A 3 -4.55 -14.41 4.25
C GLY A 3 -4.74 -15.23 5.51
N VAL A 4 -5.96 -15.52 5.98
CA VAL A 4 -6.12 -16.28 7.22
C VAL A 4 -7.34 -17.20 7.15
N SER A 5 -7.08 -18.50 7.01
CA SER A 5 -8.05 -19.60 6.96
C SER A 5 -8.81 -19.75 5.63
N GLU A 6 -8.47 -20.77 4.83
CA GLU A 6 -9.40 -21.23 3.80
C GLU A 6 -10.71 -21.67 4.49
N MET A 7 -11.78 -20.88 4.29
CA MET A 7 -13.07 -21.23 4.84
C MET A 7 -13.54 -22.59 4.32
N SER A 8 -13.98 -23.44 5.25
CA SER A 8 -14.51 -24.76 4.92
C SER A 8 -15.70 -24.66 3.95
N ALA A 9 -15.92 -25.69 3.14
CA ALA A 9 -17.02 -25.74 2.17
C ALA A 9 -18.41 -25.56 2.82
N ALA A 10 -18.56 -25.97 4.09
CA ALA A 10 -19.79 -25.77 4.86
C ALA A 10 -20.02 -24.29 5.22
N LEU A 11 -18.94 -23.54 5.50
CA LEU A 11 -19.02 -22.11 5.80
C LEU A 11 -19.28 -21.31 4.52
N LYS A 12 -18.63 -21.66 3.40
CA LYS A 12 -18.87 -21.03 2.09
C LYS A 12 -20.32 -21.17 1.61
N ARG A 13 -21.06 -22.22 1.99
CA ARG A 13 -22.48 -22.37 1.64
C ARG A 13 -23.44 -21.47 2.44
N ARG A 14 -22.99 -20.90 3.57
CA ARG A 14 -23.82 -20.10 4.49
C ARG A 14 -23.55 -18.61 4.40
N PHE A 15 -22.55 -18.19 3.62
CA PHE A 15 -22.20 -16.80 3.40
C PHE A 15 -22.45 -16.41 1.94
N ASN A 16 -23.01 -15.22 1.74
CA ASN A 16 -23.03 -14.58 0.43
C ASN A 16 -21.70 -13.86 0.23
N PHE A 17 -21.09 -14.04 -0.94
CA PHE A 17 -19.85 -13.38 -1.32
C PHE A 17 -20.12 -12.43 -2.47
N GLU A 18 -19.79 -11.17 -2.28
CA GLU A 18 -19.80 -10.17 -3.35
C GLU A 18 -18.35 -9.76 -3.64
N THR A 19 -17.96 -9.85 -4.90
CA THR A 19 -16.66 -9.37 -5.35
C THR A 19 -16.76 -7.88 -5.61
N VAL A 20 -16.17 -7.08 -4.73
CA VAL A 20 -16.02 -5.65 -4.95
C VAL A 20 -14.84 -5.41 -5.88
N GLY A 21 -15.11 -4.77 -7.02
CA GLY A 21 -14.07 -4.36 -7.96
C GLY A 21 -13.17 -3.25 -7.39
N PRO A 22 -11.91 -3.15 -7.83
CA PRO A 22 -11.08 -1.97 -7.64
C PRO A 22 -11.77 -0.67 -8.09
N ILE A 23 -11.43 0.44 -7.45
CA ILE A 23 -11.78 1.78 -7.93
C ILE A 23 -10.85 2.11 -9.10
N ASP A 24 -11.40 2.50 -10.25
CA ASP A 24 -10.60 2.72 -11.47
C ASP A 24 -9.84 4.05 -11.48
N ASP A 25 -10.30 5.03 -10.72
CA ASP A 25 -9.71 6.37 -10.65
C ASP A 25 -8.75 6.52 -9.46
N LEU A 26 -7.54 7.06 -9.69
CA LEU A 26 -6.51 7.20 -8.66
C LEU A 26 -6.93 8.20 -7.58
N ASP A 27 -7.51 9.33 -7.98
CA ASP A 27 -7.89 10.41 -7.06
C ASP A 27 -9.03 9.94 -6.16
N ALA A 28 -10.04 9.28 -6.74
CA ALA A 28 -11.14 8.69 -5.99
C ALA A 28 -10.68 7.59 -5.02
N GLU A 29 -9.75 6.71 -5.43
CA GLU A 29 -9.20 5.69 -4.54
C GLU A 29 -8.39 6.33 -3.40
N THR A 30 -7.61 7.37 -3.71
CA THR A 30 -6.81 8.13 -2.72
C THR A 30 -7.69 8.85 -1.71
N GLU A 31 -8.76 9.49 -2.15
CA GLU A 31 -9.70 10.18 -1.27
C GLU A 31 -10.48 9.20 -0.39
N LEU A 32 -10.89 8.05 -0.94
CA LEU A 32 -11.50 7.00 -0.13
C LEU A 32 -10.52 6.48 0.94
N VAL A 33 -9.26 6.22 0.56
CA VAL A 33 -8.24 5.76 1.50
C VAL A 33 -8.02 6.79 2.61
N ARG A 34 -7.91 8.07 2.26
CA ARG A 34 -7.83 9.19 3.22
C ARG A 34 -9.01 9.21 4.18
N GLY A 35 -10.23 9.20 3.65
CA GLY A 35 -11.45 9.32 4.43
C GLY A 35 -11.59 8.18 5.43
N GLN A 36 -11.34 6.94 4.99
CA GLN A 36 -11.40 5.76 5.86
C GLN A 36 -10.30 5.75 6.91
N ALA A 37 -9.05 6.07 6.55
CA ALA A 37 -7.94 6.14 7.50
C ALA A 37 -8.15 7.26 8.53
N THR A 38 -8.67 8.43 8.10
CA THR A 38 -9.04 9.53 8.99
C THR A 38 -10.13 9.12 9.98
N ALA A 39 -11.20 8.48 9.49
CA ALA A 39 -12.26 7.97 10.35
C ALA A 39 -11.75 6.89 11.32
N ALA A 40 -10.76 6.09 10.90
CA ALA A 40 -10.11 5.10 11.77
C ALA A 40 -9.30 5.72 12.90
N LEU A 41 -8.49 6.74 12.60
CA LEU A 41 -7.70 7.47 13.60
C LEU A 41 -8.55 8.28 14.56
N ALA A 42 -9.64 8.87 14.08
CA ALA A 42 -10.55 9.64 14.93
C ALA A 42 -11.09 8.80 16.09
N ARG A 43 -11.29 7.48 15.88
CA ARG A 43 -11.72 6.54 16.94
C ARG A 43 -10.67 6.33 18.03
N SER A 44 -9.39 6.54 17.74
CA SER A 44 -8.31 6.48 18.74
C SER A 44 -7.97 7.84 19.33
N GLY A 45 -8.66 8.92 18.93
CA GLY A 45 -8.37 10.29 19.36
C GLY A 45 -7.14 10.91 18.68
N ALA A 46 -6.61 10.28 17.63
CA ALA A 46 -5.52 10.81 16.82
C ALA A 46 -6.05 11.59 15.62
N ARG A 47 -5.26 12.57 15.15
CA ARG A 47 -5.51 13.26 13.89
C ARG A 47 -4.70 12.61 12.78
N PHE A 48 -5.33 12.37 11.63
CA PHE A 48 -4.62 11.94 10.43
C PHE A 48 -3.76 13.09 9.88
N SER A 49 -2.47 12.84 9.72
CA SER A 49 -1.46 13.83 9.32
C SER A 49 -0.47 13.27 8.30
N VAL A 50 -0.87 12.27 7.52
CA VAL A 50 -0.05 11.77 6.40
C VAL A 50 -0.23 12.71 5.22
N ASP A 51 0.87 13.17 4.64
CA ASP A 51 0.86 14.08 3.49
C ASP A 51 0.21 13.44 2.26
N ASP A 52 -0.46 14.27 1.47
CA ASP A 52 -1.23 13.86 0.30
C ASP A 52 -0.38 13.14 -0.74
N ALA A 53 0.84 13.63 -0.98
CA ALA A 53 1.78 13.01 -1.91
C ALA A 53 2.21 11.61 -1.44
N VAL A 54 2.40 11.41 -0.12
CA VAL A 54 2.73 10.09 0.45
C VAL A 54 1.56 9.13 0.28
N LEU A 55 0.34 9.62 0.49
CA LEU A 55 -0.88 8.84 0.30
C LEU A 55 -1.10 8.43 -1.17
N GLU A 56 -0.89 9.35 -2.10
CA GLU A 56 -0.96 9.08 -3.53
C GLU A 56 0.09 8.06 -3.97
N ALA A 57 1.33 8.14 -3.45
CA ALA A 57 2.37 7.15 -3.74
C ALA A 57 2.04 5.76 -3.17
N LEU A 58 1.46 5.69 -1.97
CA LEU A 58 0.93 4.45 -1.40
C LEU A 58 -0.11 3.83 -2.34
N VAL A 59 -1.13 4.60 -2.74
CA VAL A 59 -2.21 4.10 -3.60
C VAL A 59 -1.69 3.72 -4.98
N THR A 60 -0.76 4.50 -5.55
CA THR A 60 -0.08 4.18 -6.81
C THR A 60 0.64 2.84 -6.72
N ALA A 61 1.43 2.60 -5.67
CA ALA A 61 2.13 1.33 -5.48
C ALA A 61 1.16 0.15 -5.36
N PHE A 62 0.05 0.31 -4.61
CA PHE A 62 -0.99 -0.71 -4.53
C PHE A 62 -1.62 -1.02 -5.89
N ARG A 63 -1.92 0.00 -6.69
CA ARG A 63 -2.51 -0.15 -8.04
C ARG A 63 -1.56 -0.86 -9.00
N ASP A 64 -0.28 -0.47 -9.00
CA ASP A 64 0.75 -1.06 -9.84
C ASP A 64 0.94 -2.54 -9.52
N LEU A 65 1.13 -2.87 -8.23
CA LEU A 65 1.31 -4.24 -7.76
C LEU A 65 0.04 -5.10 -7.95
N ARG A 66 -1.15 -4.52 -7.80
CA ARG A 66 -2.44 -5.19 -8.02
C ARG A 66 -2.64 -5.56 -9.48
N SER A 67 -2.37 -4.63 -10.40
CA SER A 67 -2.67 -4.76 -11.82
C SER A 67 -1.55 -5.43 -12.63
N GLY A 68 -0.31 -5.41 -12.12
CA GLY A 68 0.86 -5.88 -12.84
C GLY A 68 1.34 -4.92 -13.93
N ARG A 69 0.85 -3.69 -13.93
CA ARG A 69 1.23 -2.66 -14.89
C ARG A 69 1.09 -1.28 -14.29
N SER A 70 2.13 -0.47 -14.39
CA SER A 70 2.08 0.93 -13.95
C SER A 70 1.21 1.81 -14.86
N ALA A 71 0.80 2.98 -14.37
CA ALA A 71 0.09 3.99 -15.17
C ALA A 71 0.91 4.41 -16.42
N GLU A 72 2.24 4.41 -16.30
CA GLU A 72 3.21 4.68 -17.35
C GLU A 72 3.35 3.52 -18.37
N GLY A 73 2.70 2.38 -18.12
CA GLY A 73 2.67 1.22 -19.01
C GLY A 73 3.81 0.22 -18.81
N TRP A 74 4.64 0.39 -17.78
CA TRP A 74 5.70 -0.59 -17.45
C TRP A 74 5.11 -1.83 -16.78
N GLU A 75 5.63 -3.00 -17.15
CA GLU A 75 5.29 -4.27 -16.51
C GLU A 75 5.75 -4.28 -15.05
N VAL A 76 4.91 -4.87 -14.19
CA VAL A 76 5.14 -5.04 -12.77
C VAL A 76 4.86 -6.49 -12.40
N GLU A 77 5.81 -7.15 -11.75
CA GLU A 77 5.55 -8.50 -11.24
C GLU A 77 4.56 -8.43 -10.08
N ARG A 78 3.43 -9.14 -10.22
CA ARG A 78 2.33 -9.09 -9.26
C ARG A 78 2.65 -9.99 -8.06
N PRO A 79 2.59 -9.46 -6.82
CA PRO A 79 2.54 -10.30 -5.63
C PRO A 79 1.38 -11.31 -5.70
N THR A 80 1.56 -12.48 -5.09
CA THR A 80 0.45 -13.44 -4.90
C THR A 80 -0.52 -12.94 -3.83
N THR A 81 0.00 -12.17 -2.88
CA THR A 81 -0.75 -11.43 -1.88
C THR A 81 -1.75 -10.44 -2.51
N VAL A 82 -2.90 -10.28 -1.86
CA VAL A 82 -3.90 -9.30 -2.29
C VAL A 82 -3.41 -7.88 -2.00
N MET A 83 -3.57 -6.98 -2.99
CA MET A 83 -3.21 -5.56 -2.94
C MET A 83 -4.47 -4.70 -3.14
N SER A 84 -5.41 -4.77 -2.21
CA SER A 84 -6.73 -4.14 -2.23
C SER A 84 -6.75 -2.74 -1.59
N THR A 85 -7.82 -2.00 -1.87
CA THR A 85 -8.07 -0.69 -1.27
C THR A 85 -8.21 -0.78 0.26
N ALA A 86 -8.77 -1.86 0.79
CA ALA A 86 -8.87 -2.07 2.25
C ALA A 86 -7.49 -2.22 2.91
N GLU A 87 -6.55 -2.90 2.24
CA GLU A 87 -5.17 -3.01 2.70
C GLU A 87 -4.45 -1.65 2.62
N ALA A 88 -4.70 -0.85 1.57
CA ALA A 88 -4.19 0.51 1.49
C ALA A 88 -4.72 1.40 2.64
N VAL A 89 -6.01 1.29 2.98
CA VAL A 89 -6.60 1.95 4.18
C VAL A 89 -5.89 1.53 5.45
N GLN A 90 -5.62 0.22 5.61
CA GLN A 90 -4.93 -0.29 6.78
C GLN A 90 -3.50 0.26 6.90
N VAL A 91 -2.75 0.29 5.79
CA VAL A 91 -1.40 0.88 5.75
C VAL A 91 -1.44 2.37 6.08
N ALA A 92 -2.33 3.14 5.44
CA ALA A 92 -2.49 4.57 5.72
C ALA A 92 -2.85 4.83 7.20
N THR A 93 -3.72 4.00 7.77
CA THR A 93 -4.08 4.05 9.20
C THR A 93 -2.86 3.78 10.07
N SER A 94 -2.07 2.74 9.76
CA SER A 94 -0.85 2.43 10.51
C SER A 94 0.21 3.55 10.43
N MET A 95 0.40 4.14 9.25
CA MET A 95 1.29 5.28 9.06
C MET A 95 0.81 6.49 9.87
N GLY A 96 -0.49 6.78 9.85
CA GLY A 96 -1.08 7.87 10.64
C GLY A 96 -0.93 7.65 12.15
N LEU A 97 -1.16 6.43 12.64
CA LEU A 97 -0.94 6.09 14.06
C LEU A 97 0.54 6.25 14.46
N GLY A 98 1.45 5.78 13.59
CA GLY A 98 2.88 5.96 13.79
C GLY A 98 3.27 7.44 13.86
N ALA A 99 2.74 8.26 12.96
CA ALA A 99 2.96 9.71 12.97
C ALA A 99 2.41 10.37 14.25
N ALA A 100 1.23 9.96 14.70
CA ALA A 100 0.56 10.57 15.85
C ALA A 100 1.19 10.21 17.20
N TYR A 101 1.70 8.99 17.38
CA TYR A 101 2.14 8.48 18.69
C TYR A 101 3.62 8.12 18.78
N LEU A 102 4.29 7.86 17.65
CA LEU A 102 5.68 7.43 17.59
C LEU A 102 6.58 8.44 16.86
N GLY A 103 5.98 9.55 16.39
CA GLY A 103 6.64 10.56 15.59
C GLY A 103 7.51 11.49 16.42
N ASP A 104 8.80 11.15 16.58
CA ASP A 104 9.85 12.07 17.04
C ASP A 104 10.34 13.01 15.91
N GLY A 105 9.44 13.48 15.03
CA GLY A 105 9.81 14.24 13.82
C GLY A 105 10.37 13.40 12.66
N ARG A 106 10.13 12.08 12.68
CA ARG A 106 10.48 11.18 11.55
C ARG A 106 9.55 11.43 10.37
N ASP A 107 10.14 11.61 9.18
CA ASP A 107 9.42 11.76 7.93
C ASP A 107 8.60 10.49 7.62
N VAL A 108 7.27 10.64 7.55
CA VAL A 108 6.31 9.55 7.35
C VAL A 108 6.60 8.79 6.05
N VAL A 109 7.17 9.44 5.03
CA VAL A 109 7.55 8.73 3.79
C VAL A 109 8.51 7.58 4.05
N ARG A 110 9.38 7.68 5.07
CA ARG A 110 10.38 6.66 5.39
C ARG A 110 9.79 5.36 5.90
N THR A 111 8.53 5.38 6.36
CA THR A 111 7.86 4.15 6.83
C THR A 111 7.16 3.40 5.71
N LEU A 112 6.93 4.05 4.54
CA LEU A 112 6.19 3.47 3.42
C LEU A 112 6.82 2.17 2.89
N PRO A 113 8.14 2.06 2.65
CA PRO A 113 8.75 0.82 2.16
C PRO A 113 8.52 -0.35 3.11
N GLY A 114 8.70 -0.13 4.43
CA GLY A 114 8.47 -1.15 5.45
C GLY A 114 7.01 -1.61 5.54
N HIS A 115 6.05 -0.68 5.40
CA HIS A 115 4.63 -1.04 5.36
C HIS A 115 4.25 -1.83 4.10
N LEU A 116 4.79 -1.47 2.93
CA LEU A 116 4.61 -2.24 1.71
C LEU A 116 5.23 -3.63 1.84
N LEU A 117 6.45 -3.72 2.38
CA LEU A 117 7.13 -4.99 2.65
C LEU A 117 6.31 -5.91 3.56
N GLY A 118 5.79 -5.37 4.67
CA GLY A 118 4.91 -6.11 5.58
C GLY A 118 3.62 -6.55 4.91
N THR A 119 3.05 -5.72 4.02
CA THR A 119 1.85 -6.06 3.27
C THR A 119 2.11 -7.19 2.28
N VAL A 120 3.14 -7.10 1.44
CA VAL A 120 3.40 -8.10 0.39
C VAL A 120 3.85 -9.43 0.97
N ARG A 121 4.56 -9.45 2.11
CA ARG A 121 5.10 -10.69 2.71
C ARG A 121 4.09 -11.45 3.56
N LYS A 122 2.89 -10.89 3.81
CA LYS A 122 1.97 -11.43 4.81
C LYS A 122 1.42 -12.81 4.45
N ASP A 123 1.23 -13.10 3.16
CA ASP A 123 0.71 -14.39 2.69
C ASP A 123 1.85 -15.30 2.19
N ASP A 124 2.83 -14.74 1.45
CA ASP A 124 3.96 -15.47 0.89
C ASP A 124 5.29 -14.69 1.07
N PRO A 125 6.27 -15.19 1.85
CA PRO A 125 7.57 -14.55 1.99
C PRO A 125 8.32 -14.33 0.66
N ALA A 126 8.04 -15.12 -0.37
CA ALA A 126 8.65 -14.99 -1.69
C ALA A 126 8.20 -13.72 -2.44
N ASP A 127 7.05 -13.13 -2.07
CA ASP A 127 6.58 -11.84 -2.62
C ASP A 127 7.55 -10.68 -2.34
N HIS A 128 8.48 -10.86 -1.41
CA HIS A 128 9.56 -9.90 -1.18
C HIS A 128 10.34 -9.59 -2.47
N ALA A 129 10.73 -10.61 -3.24
CA ALA A 129 11.50 -10.40 -4.46
C ALA A 129 10.74 -9.56 -5.51
N ARG A 130 9.40 -9.67 -5.52
CA ARG A 130 8.52 -8.92 -6.42
C ARG A 130 8.48 -7.44 -6.05
N LEU A 131 8.45 -7.13 -4.76
CA LEU A 131 8.53 -5.75 -4.29
C LEU A 131 9.92 -5.13 -4.58
N LEU A 132 11.00 -5.88 -4.44
CA LEU A 132 12.33 -5.43 -4.85
C LEU A 132 12.37 -5.14 -6.36
N GLY A 133 11.81 -6.01 -7.18
CA GLY A 133 11.67 -5.77 -8.64
C GLY A 133 10.85 -4.52 -8.97
N TYR A 134 9.79 -4.24 -8.21
CA TYR A 134 9.02 -2.99 -8.34
C TYR A 134 9.87 -1.76 -7.97
N TRP A 135 10.74 -1.87 -6.96
CA TRP A 135 11.66 -0.80 -6.56
C TRP A 135 12.75 -0.55 -7.62
N ASP A 136 13.31 -1.63 -8.17
CA ASP A 136 14.38 -1.59 -9.18
C ASP A 136 13.89 -1.19 -10.58
N GLY A 137 12.58 -1.29 -10.82
CA GLY A 137 11.91 -0.91 -12.05
C GLY A 137 11.14 0.40 -11.92
N PRO A 138 9.80 0.37 -11.76
CA PRO A 138 8.96 1.56 -11.70
C PRO A 138 9.43 2.66 -10.75
N VAL A 139 9.80 2.33 -9.50
CA VAL A 139 10.20 3.36 -8.52
C VAL A 139 11.47 4.08 -8.97
N ARG A 140 12.51 3.34 -9.38
CA ARG A 140 13.73 3.93 -9.95
C ARG A 140 13.43 4.84 -11.15
N ARG A 141 12.58 4.40 -12.08
CA ARG A 141 12.25 5.19 -13.27
C ARG A 141 11.52 6.49 -12.92
N ARG A 142 10.57 6.47 -11.96
CA ARG A 142 9.91 7.70 -11.47
C ARG A 142 10.89 8.65 -10.78
N ALA A 143 11.86 8.10 -10.04
CA ALA A 143 12.93 8.89 -9.42
C ALA A 143 13.82 9.59 -10.46
N GLU A 144 14.20 8.87 -11.54
CA GLU A 144 14.98 9.39 -12.67
C GLU A 144 14.24 10.48 -13.45
N GLN A 145 12.90 10.38 -13.55
CA GLN A 145 12.05 11.38 -14.20
C GLN A 145 11.87 12.68 -13.39
N GLY A 146 12.43 12.76 -12.18
CA GLY A 146 12.50 14.01 -11.43
C GLY A 146 11.50 14.16 -10.28
N ALA A 147 10.63 13.17 -10.05
CA ALA A 147 9.63 13.28 -8.99
C ALA A 147 10.28 13.10 -7.60
N ALA A 148 10.29 14.17 -6.80
CA ALA A 148 11.06 14.24 -5.54
C ALA A 148 10.72 13.13 -4.56
N LEU A 149 9.43 12.86 -4.34
CA LEU A 149 8.97 11.80 -3.45
C LEU A 149 9.44 10.42 -3.90
N TRP A 150 9.37 10.13 -5.20
CA TRP A 150 9.83 8.86 -5.76
C TRP A 150 11.34 8.70 -5.68
N ARG A 151 12.10 9.80 -5.75
CA ARG A 151 13.54 9.80 -5.46
C ARG A 151 13.81 9.43 -4.01
N THR A 152 13.11 10.05 -3.06
CA THR A 152 13.22 9.66 -1.65
C THR A 152 12.89 8.17 -1.45
N LEU A 153 11.82 7.67 -2.06
CA LEU A 153 11.48 6.24 -1.98
C LEU A 153 12.58 5.37 -2.59
N TRP A 154 13.12 5.73 -3.75
CA TRP A 154 14.21 4.99 -4.37
C TRP A 154 15.47 4.96 -3.49
N GLU A 155 15.82 6.05 -2.81
CA GLU A 155 16.93 6.10 -1.85
C GLU A 155 16.70 5.21 -0.61
N LEU A 156 15.43 4.94 -0.26
CA LEU A 156 15.05 4.03 0.83
C LEU A 156 15.03 2.55 0.40
N ARG A 157 15.59 2.21 -0.76
CA ARG A 157 15.67 0.83 -1.23
C ARG A 157 16.34 -0.10 -0.21
N ASP A 158 17.37 0.38 0.48
CA ASP A 158 18.13 -0.43 1.43
C ASP A 158 17.29 -0.84 2.66
N ASP A 159 16.21 -0.12 2.96
CA ASP A 159 15.26 -0.49 4.02
C ASP A 159 14.42 -1.74 3.64
N LEU A 160 14.52 -2.21 2.39
CA LEU A 160 13.88 -3.44 1.92
C LEU A 160 14.82 -4.66 1.96
N VAL A 161 16.14 -4.50 2.16
CA VAL A 161 17.11 -5.61 2.05
C VAL A 161 17.27 -6.40 3.35
#